data_AF-A0AAU1Z0G3-F1
#
_entry.id   AF-A0AAU1Z0G3-F1
#
_cell.length_a   1.000
_cell.length_b   1.000
_cell.length_c   1.000
_cell.angle_alpha   90.00
_cell.angle_beta   90.00
_cell.angle_gamma   90.00
#
_symmetry.space_group_name_H-M   'P 1'
#
loop_
_entity.id
_entity.type
_entity.pdbx_description
1 polymer ?
#
loop_
_entity_poly.entity_id
_entity_poly.type
_entity_poly.pdbx_seq_one_letter_code
_entity_poly.pdbx_strand_id
1 'polypeptide(L)' 'MPAPTVRLTPDGYVVSCESLGGIEGHGPTETAAWTDFWQALHTAWRPSHEPVQGSEEPPHGLLAHGRTALRRLRD' A
#
# COMPACT_ATOMS: atom_id res chain seq x y z
N MET A 1 12.45 16.02 8.34
CA MET A 1 11.44 14.97 8.60
C MET A 1 11.88 14.23 9.84
N PRO A 2 11.01 14.03 10.82
CA PRO A 2 11.35 13.24 12.00
C PRO A 2 11.69 11.80 11.57
N ALA A 3 12.81 11.30 12.07
CA ALA A 3 13.28 9.95 11.75
C ALA A 3 12.73 8.96 12.78
N PRO A 4 12.23 7.79 12.36
CA PRO A 4 11.94 6.69 13.29
C PRO A 4 13.20 6.26 14.04
N THR A 5 13.03 5.85 15.29
CA THR A 5 14.11 5.43 16.18
C THR A 5 14.02 3.93 16.43
N VAL A 6 15.16 3.25 16.46
CA VAL A 6 15.23 1.81 16.79
C VAL A 6 15.82 1.65 18.19
N ARG A 7 15.19 0.83 19.02
CA ARG A 7 15.63 0.50 20.38
C ARG A 7 15.71 -1.02 20.55
N LEU A 8 16.83 -1.50 21.09
CA LEU A 8 16.95 -2.89 21.53
C LEU A 8 16.43 -3.02 22.97
N THR A 9 15.60 -4.03 23.19
CA THR A 9 14.96 -4.39 24.45
C THR A 9 15.24 -5.87 24.78
N PRO A 10 14.99 -6.33 26.02
CA PRO A 10 15.14 -7.75 26.36
C PRO A 10 14.27 -8.69 25.51
N ASP A 11 13.13 -8.20 25.02
CA ASP A 11 12.17 -8.93 24.19
C ASP A 11 12.45 -8.84 22.68
N GLY A 12 13.44 -8.03 22.27
CA GLY A 12 13.81 -7.82 20.87
C GLY A 12 13.93 -6.35 20.49
N TYR A 13 13.64 -6.04 19.23
CA TYR A 13 13.73 -4.70 18.66
C TYR A 13 12.38 -3.99 18.69
N VAL A 14 12.42 -2.70 18.97
CA VAL A 14 11.27 -1.78 18.91
C VAL A 14 11.63 -0.63 17.99
N VAL A 15 10.81 -0.40 16.96
CA VAL A 15 10.90 0.75 16.06
C VAL A 15 9.77 1.70 16.41
N SER A 16 10.07 2.94 16.79
CA SER A 16 9.05 3.92 17.15
C SER A 16 9.20 5.23 16.40
N CYS A 17 8.07 5.88 16.11
CA CYS A 17 8.05 7.20 15.48
C CYS A 17 7.01 8.09 16.17
N GLU A 18 7.45 8.94 17.11
CA GLU A 18 6.55 9.84 17.85
C GLU A 18 5.76 10.77 16.94
N SER A 19 6.38 11.19 15.83
CA SER A 19 5.75 12.12 14.87
C SER A 19 4.65 11.50 14.03
N LEU A 20 4.48 10.19 14.05
CA LEU A 20 3.40 9.47 13.36
C LEU A 20 2.30 9.05 14.35
N GLY A 21 2.18 9.74 15.48
CA GLY A 21 1.16 9.45 16.50
C GLY A 21 1.55 8.33 17.45
N GLY A 22 2.85 8.12 17.67
CA GLY A 22 3.35 7.08 18.57
C GLY A 22 3.21 5.67 18.01
N ILE A 23 3.31 5.51 16.69
CA ILE A 23 3.31 4.18 16.05
C ILE A 23 4.61 3.47 16.42
N GLU A 24 4.45 2.23 16.89
CA GLU A 24 5.53 1.33 17.27
C GLU A 24 5.41 0.01 16.50
N GLY A 25 6.56 -0.56 16.15
CA GLY A 25 6.67 -1.90 15.61
C GLY A 25 7.62 -2.75 16.44
N HIS A 26 7.29 -4.02 16.64
CA HIS A 26 8.02 -4.94 17.50
C HIS A 26 8.51 -6.17 16.74
N GLY A 27 9.65 -6.72 17.13
CA GLY A 27 10.08 -8.01 16.58
C GLY A 27 11.38 -8.54 17.18
N PRO A 28 11.66 -9.85 17.03
CA PRO A 28 12.89 -10.45 17.54
C PRO A 28 14.15 -10.01 16.79
N THR A 29 13.99 -9.42 15.60
CA THR A 29 15.05 -8.84 14.78
C THR A 29 14.67 -7.44 14.33
N GLU A 30 15.66 -6.63 13.96
CA GLU A 30 15.43 -5.28 13.45
C GLU A 30 14.52 -5.28 12.22
N THR A 31 14.72 -6.23 11.29
CA THR A 31 13.88 -6.39 10.10
C THR A 31 12.42 -6.73 10.45
N ALA A 32 12.19 -7.56 11.46
CA ALA A 32 10.85 -7.91 11.91
C ALA A 32 10.14 -6.69 12.53
N ALA A 33 10.84 -5.93 13.37
CA ALA A 33 10.31 -4.72 13.99
C ALA A 33 9.98 -3.63 12.95
N TRP A 34 10.80 -3.49 11.90
CA TRP A 34 10.48 -2.62 10.76
C TRP A 34 9.26 -3.09 9.97
N THR A 35 9.14 -4.39 9.73
CA THR A 35 7.99 -4.96 9.01
C THR A 35 6.69 -4.68 9.77
N ASP A 36 6.69 -4.90 11.07
CA ASP A 36 5.56 -4.62 11.96
C ASP A 36 5.23 -3.12 12.00
N PHE A 37 6.25 -2.25 12.12
CA PHE A 37 6.08 -0.80 12.09
C PHE A 37 5.40 -0.31 10.80
N TRP A 38 5.81 -0.81 9.62
CA TRP A 38 5.18 -0.44 8.36
C TRP A 38 3.73 -0.94 8.28
N GLN A 39 3.44 -2.14 8.77
CA GLN A 39 2.06 -2.64 8.83
C GLN A 39 1.19 -1.77 9.75
N ALA A 40 1.70 -1.41 10.93
CA ALA A 40 1.01 -0.51 11.85
C ALA A 40 0.78 0.87 11.21
N LEU A 41 1.78 1.40 10.49
CA LEU A 41 1.66 2.66 9.75
C LEU A 41 0.59 2.60 8.65
N HIS A 42 0.60 1.54 7.84
CA HIS A 42 -0.40 1.35 6.80
C HIS A 42 -1.81 1.13 7.37
N THR A 43 -1.93 0.50 8.54
CA THR A 43 -3.22 0.29 9.22
C THR A 43 -3.75 1.58 9.84
N ALA A 44 -2.87 2.38 10.46
CA ALA A 44 -3.20 3.69 11.00
C ALA A 44 -3.54 4.70 9.89
N TRP A 45 -2.96 4.51 8.70
CA TRP A 45 -3.31 5.27 7.52
C TRP A 45 -4.69 4.83 7.01
N ARG A 46 -5.74 5.50 7.52
CA ARG A 46 -7.07 5.42 6.92
C ARG A 46 -7.09 6.40 5.74
N PRO A 47 -7.23 5.95 4.49
CA PRO A 47 -7.60 6.88 3.43
C PRO A 47 -8.93 7.51 3.85
N SER A 48 -8.97 8.82 3.94
CA SER A 48 -10.23 9.56 3.94
C SER A 48 -10.90 9.31 2.60
N HIS A 49 -11.53 8.15 2.43
CA HIS A 49 -12.54 7.96 1.40
C HIS A 49 -13.76 8.75 1.87
N GLU A 50 -13.73 10.06 1.67
CA GLU A 50 -14.94 10.69 1.18
C GLU A 50 -15.22 10.01 -0.18
N PRO A 51 -16.34 9.29 -0.35
CA PRO A 51 -16.70 8.81 -1.67
C PRO A 51 -16.93 10.07 -2.53
N VAL A 52 -16.01 10.37 -3.44
CA VAL A 52 -16.34 11.19 -4.61
C VAL A 52 -17.42 10.41 -5.36
N GLN A 53 -18.69 10.76 -5.11
CA GLN A 53 -19.79 10.46 -6.02
C GLN A 53 -19.54 11.31 -7.26
N GLY A 54 -18.79 10.74 -8.19
CA GLY A 54 -18.39 11.40 -9.43
C GLY A 54 -17.74 10.39 -10.36
N SER A 55 -18.44 9.29 -10.63
CA SER A 55 -18.10 8.40 -11.74
C SER A 55 -19.43 7.93 -12.32
N GLU A 56 -19.99 8.77 -13.18
CA GLU A 56 -20.86 8.29 -14.25
C GLU A 56 -20.09 7.19 -14.97
N GLU A 57 -20.57 5.95 -14.83
CA GLU A 57 -20.11 4.80 -15.58
C GLU A 57 -20.40 5.06 -17.07
N PRO A 58 -19.42 5.06 -17.99
CA PRO A 58 -19.73 4.79 -19.38
C PRO A 58 -20.07 3.29 -19.49
N PRO A 59 -21.17 2.92 -20.18
CA PRO A 59 -21.60 1.54 -20.25
C PRO A 59 -20.51 0.67 -20.88
N HIS A 60 -20.05 -0.34 -20.14
CA HIS A 60 -19.17 -1.39 -20.65
C HIS A 60 -19.91 -2.21 -21.70
N GLY A 61 -19.84 -1.74 -22.95
CA GLY A 61 -20.12 -2.48 -24.16
C GLY A 61 -18.98 -2.29 -25.14
N LEU A 62 -18.26 -3.38 -25.42
CA LEU A 62 -17.40 -3.58 -26.61
C LEU A 62 -16.13 -2.69 -26.73
N LEU A 63 -14.94 -3.27 -26.51
CA LEU A 63 -14.13 -3.88 -27.58
C LEU A 63 -12.72 -4.24 -27.11
N ALA A 64 -12.34 -5.44 -27.52
CA ALA A 64 -11.13 -6.15 -27.15
C ALA A 64 -9.86 -5.50 -27.69
N HIS A 65 -8.80 -5.64 -26.88
CA HIS A 65 -7.40 -5.53 -27.21
C HIS A 65 -7.05 -5.93 -28.65
N GLY A 66 -6.25 -5.06 -29.29
CA GLY A 66 -5.64 -5.29 -30.59
C GLY A 66 -4.91 -6.63 -30.65
N ARG A 67 -5.42 -7.53 -31.48
CA ARG A 67 -4.65 -8.62 -32.08
C ARG A 67 -4.94 -8.61 -33.57
N THR A 68 -3.97 -8.07 -34.29
CA THR A 68 -3.83 -8.15 -35.75
C THR A 68 -4.03 -9.61 -36.20
N ALA A 69 -5.10 -9.88 -36.95
CA ALA A 69 -5.26 -11.12 -37.68
C ALA A 69 -5.56 -10.77 -39.14
N LEU A 70 -4.52 -10.97 -39.99
CA LEU A 70 -4.61 -10.94 -41.44
C LEU A 70 -5.80 -11.77 -41.93
N ARG A 71 -6.71 -11.17 -42.71
CA ARG A 71 -7.68 -11.93 -43.49
C ARG A 71 -7.38 -11.73 -44.98
N ARG A 72 -7.10 -12.86 -45.64
CA ARG A 72 -6.74 -12.98 -47.05
C ARG A 72 -7.83 -12.37 -47.93
N LEU A 73 -7.42 -11.52 -48.87
CA LEU A 73 -8.27 -11.06 -49.97
C LEU A 73 -8.28 -12.15 -51.06
N ARG A 74 -9.48 -12.57 -51.45
CA ARG A 74 -9.75 -13.32 -52.69
C ARG A 74 -10.96 -12.66 -53.33
N ASP A 75 -10.69 -11.79 -54.29
CA ASP A 75 -11.37 -11.69 -55.59
C ASP A 75 -10.47 -10.89 -56.53
#